data_AF-A0A7S7TDN4-F1
#
_entry.id   AF-A0A7S7TDN4-F1
#
_cell.length_a   1.000
_cell.length_b   1.000
_cell.length_c   1.000
_cell.angle_alpha   90.00
_cell.angle_beta   90.00
_cell.angle_gamma   90.00
#
_symmetry.space_group_name_H-M   'P 1'
#
loop_
_entity.id
_entity.type
_entity.pdbx_description
1 polymer ?
#
loop_
_entity_poly.entity_id
_entity_poly.type
_entity_poly.pdbx_seq_one_letter_code
_entity_poly.pdbx_strand_id
1 'polypeptide(L)'
;MSTSSTFFATISANGGSADVIFVHGLTGDPVETWSSKGTHEAEGPYWPKWLVTDLPHLNFYTLGYPASLFAQWAKKEMDLYQRAKNVLETLAGYECGSRPLVFVCHSLGGLLVKQILRTAKESPDEDWHKVADNCWGVLFLATPHSGSSLADVLKTFSGCFSSPHVDKLLEDSSQLDELNASFRTFCQTRNIHVTAYHEMYKTHKLAVIVDAKSADPGVNASMPIPIDADHLNICKPSNRSSLVYTSVLRKLKKLVPVVTVAELDEAAPFDDDDLGEDSSRDRRDLFEKMTAAGREHEYGYANDAQNKFARSFAKHGLKTASSTLYNNLLADIEQRFQSLIFHPLICGGADNATVLAAVQTHVVDPLSAKYADKNATAVTIMNALYFLTERCHIRWDKP
;
A
#
# COMPACT_ATOMS: atom_id res chain seq x y z
N MET A 1 22.58 10.69 29.89
CA MET A 1 22.82 9.72 28.81
C MET A 1 21.94 10.15 27.64
N SER A 2 22.55 10.57 26.55
CA SER A 2 21.88 11.11 25.36
C SER A 2 21.07 10.00 24.70
N THR A 3 19.74 10.07 24.80
CA THR A 3 18.82 9.14 24.17
C THR A 3 18.78 9.43 22.69
N SER A 4 19.20 8.44 21.89
CA SER A 4 19.15 8.44 20.43
C SER A 4 17.75 8.87 19.96
N SER A 5 17.66 10.00 19.27
CA SER A 5 16.41 10.54 18.75
C SER A 5 16.00 9.74 17.52
N THR A 6 15.23 8.67 17.70
CA THR A 6 14.72 7.91 16.56
C THR A 6 13.74 8.80 15.78
N PHE A 7 14.18 9.24 14.60
CA PHE A 7 13.45 10.18 13.73
C PHE A 7 12.23 9.52 13.08
N PHE A 8 12.25 8.21 12.88
CA PHE A 8 11.11 7.45 12.37
C PHE A 8 11.20 6.03 12.94
N ALA A 9 10.09 5.50 13.45
CA ALA A 9 10.07 4.19 14.10
C ALA A 9 8.84 3.37 13.69
N THR A 10 9.07 2.08 13.44
CA THR A 10 8.02 1.10 13.21
C THR A 10 7.35 0.73 14.53
N ILE A 11 6.03 0.87 14.59
CA ILE A 11 5.20 0.38 15.70
C ILE A 11 4.80 -1.07 15.40
N SER A 12 4.37 -1.34 14.17
CA SER A 12 4.09 -2.67 13.62
C SER A 12 4.17 -2.61 12.10
N ALA A 13 4.93 -3.48 11.45
CA ALA A 13 4.94 -3.60 9.99
C ALA A 13 5.21 -5.04 9.57
N ASN A 14 4.20 -5.70 9.01
CA ASN A 14 4.24 -7.11 8.61
C ASN A 14 3.67 -7.28 7.18
N GLY A 15 3.98 -6.35 6.28
CA GLY A 15 3.43 -6.36 4.92
C GLY A 15 1.95 -5.97 4.86
N GLY A 16 1.52 -5.06 5.74
CA GLY A 16 0.15 -4.56 5.77
C GLY A 16 -0.28 -3.84 4.49
N SER A 17 -1.58 -3.79 4.24
CA SER A 17 -2.20 -3.25 3.01
C SER A 17 -2.14 -1.73 2.89
N ALA A 18 -1.85 -1.01 3.98
CA ALA A 18 -1.61 0.43 3.98
C ALA A 18 -0.69 0.83 5.14
N ASP A 19 -0.12 2.03 5.05
CA ASP A 19 0.73 2.62 6.08
C ASP A 19 -0.03 3.74 6.81
N VAL A 20 0.02 3.71 8.15
CA VAL A 20 -0.53 4.75 9.02
C VAL A 20 0.61 5.38 9.80
N ILE A 21 0.81 6.69 9.63
CA ILE A 21 1.94 7.41 10.23
C ILE A 21 1.45 8.43 11.24
N PHE A 22 1.89 8.25 12.49
CA PHE A 22 1.63 9.14 13.61
C PHE A 22 2.68 10.25 13.69
N VAL A 23 2.26 11.52 13.55
CA VAL A 23 3.14 12.69 13.53
C VAL A 23 2.84 13.60 14.71
N HIS A 24 3.75 13.64 15.68
CA HIS A 24 3.56 14.41 16.91
C HIS A 24 3.64 15.92 16.67
N GLY A 25 3.22 16.71 17.66
CA GLY A 25 3.26 18.18 17.62
C GLY A 25 4.56 18.81 18.13
N LEU A 26 4.52 20.12 18.34
CA LEU A 26 5.58 20.90 18.98
C LEU A 26 5.93 20.36 20.36
N THR A 27 7.22 20.29 20.73
CA THR A 27 7.69 19.72 22.03
C THR A 27 7.29 18.28 22.31
N GLY A 28 6.66 17.61 21.35
CA GLY A 28 6.20 16.24 21.50
C GLY A 28 7.33 15.23 21.40
N ASP A 29 7.01 14.01 21.80
CA ASP A 29 7.82 12.83 21.61
C ASP A 29 6.96 11.76 20.90
N PRO A 30 7.54 10.96 19.98
CA PRO A 30 6.84 9.94 19.20
C PRO A 30 6.04 8.92 20.01
N VAL A 31 6.35 8.75 21.30
CA VAL A 31 5.66 7.85 22.21
C VAL A 31 4.80 8.64 23.19
N GLU A 32 5.34 9.64 23.87
CA GLU A 32 4.62 10.37 24.93
C GLU A 32 3.43 11.18 24.41
N THR A 33 3.50 11.70 23.17
CA THR A 33 2.39 12.45 22.56
C THR A 33 1.15 11.58 22.42
N TRP A 34 1.32 10.28 22.16
CA TRP A 34 0.23 9.33 21.94
C TRP A 34 0.05 8.38 23.12
N SER A 35 0.52 8.75 24.31
CA SER A 35 0.41 7.93 25.51
C SER A 35 -0.55 8.54 26.52
N SER A 36 -1.60 7.79 26.90
CA SER A 36 -2.56 8.20 27.93
C SER A 36 -2.23 7.57 29.27
N LYS A 37 -1.88 8.41 30.25
CA LYS A 37 -1.57 7.95 31.61
C LYS A 37 -2.86 7.54 32.31
N GLY A 38 -2.91 6.32 32.86
CA GLY A 38 -4.07 5.81 33.59
C GLY A 38 -5.06 4.98 32.76
N THR A 39 -4.67 4.56 31.56
CA THR A 39 -5.44 3.54 30.82
C THR A 39 -5.39 2.16 31.50
N HIS A 40 -6.39 1.34 31.22
CA HIS A 40 -6.44 -0.08 31.61
C HIS A 40 -6.41 -1.03 30.40
N GLU A 41 -6.15 -0.51 29.20
CA GLU A 41 -6.01 -1.33 27.99
C GLU A 41 -4.76 -2.22 28.09
N ALA A 42 -4.88 -3.47 27.64
CA ALA A 42 -3.86 -4.51 27.85
C ALA A 42 -2.52 -4.20 27.16
N GLU A 43 -2.56 -3.46 26.05
CA GLU A 43 -1.40 -3.08 25.26
C GLU A 43 -0.62 -1.89 25.86
N GLY A 44 -1.13 -1.30 26.95
CA GLY A 44 -0.50 -0.21 27.69
C GLY A 44 -0.91 1.19 27.22
N PRO A 45 -0.22 2.25 27.71
CA PRO A 45 -0.64 3.64 27.54
C PRO A 45 -0.54 4.19 26.11
N TYR A 46 0.32 3.60 25.27
CA TYR A 46 0.57 4.04 23.90
C TYR A 46 -0.52 3.51 22.96
N TRP A 47 -1.57 4.30 22.75
CA TRP A 47 -2.78 3.87 22.06
C TRP A 47 -2.63 3.50 20.56
N PRO A 48 -1.57 3.90 19.83
CA PRO A 48 -1.31 3.32 18.52
C PRO A 48 -1.19 1.78 18.56
N LYS A 49 -0.77 1.17 19.68
CA LYS A 49 -0.78 -0.30 19.84
C LYS A 49 -2.19 -0.89 19.93
N TRP A 50 -3.18 -0.12 20.39
CA TRP A 50 -4.58 -0.56 20.40
C TRP A 50 -5.06 -0.67 18.96
N LEU A 51 -4.71 0.30 18.10
CA LEU A 51 -5.00 0.24 16.67
C LEU A 51 -4.28 -0.90 15.96
N VAL A 52 -3.03 -1.21 16.32
CA VAL A 52 -2.33 -2.39 15.78
C VAL A 52 -3.13 -3.67 16.03
N THR A 53 -3.70 -3.80 17.23
CA THR A 53 -4.53 -4.96 17.60
C THR A 53 -5.87 -4.96 16.88
N ASP A 54 -6.51 -3.80 16.75
CA ASP A 54 -7.83 -3.65 16.13
C ASP A 54 -7.78 -3.64 14.59
N LEU A 55 -6.61 -3.37 13.99
CA LEU A 55 -6.34 -3.26 12.55
C LEU A 55 -5.01 -3.96 12.17
N PRO A 56 -4.88 -5.29 12.39
CA PRO A 56 -3.61 -6.00 12.22
C PRO A 56 -3.12 -6.10 10.76
N HIS A 57 -3.97 -5.77 9.80
CA HIS A 57 -3.68 -5.75 8.37
C HIS A 57 -3.01 -4.45 7.91
N LEU A 58 -2.82 -3.46 8.79
CA LEU A 58 -2.17 -2.19 8.48
C LEU A 58 -0.78 -2.13 9.10
N ASN A 59 0.12 -1.35 8.48
CA ASN A 59 1.38 -0.98 9.09
C ASN A 59 1.23 0.34 9.84
N PHE A 60 1.90 0.44 10.97
CA PHE A 60 1.87 1.60 11.85
C PHE A 60 3.28 2.08 12.11
N TYR A 61 3.49 3.38 11.91
CA TYR A 61 4.74 4.05 12.15
C TYR A 61 4.52 5.31 12.98
N THR A 62 5.58 5.79 13.62
CA THR A 62 5.60 7.12 14.22
C THR A 62 6.77 7.91 13.67
N LEU A 63 6.51 9.16 13.33
CA LEU A 63 7.48 10.13 12.88
C LEU A 63 7.86 11.04 14.04
N GLY A 64 9.13 10.98 14.41
CA GLY A 64 9.77 11.84 15.39
C GLY A 64 10.57 12.95 14.76
N TYR A 65 10.47 14.14 15.31
CA TYR A 65 11.31 15.25 14.90
C TYR A 65 11.66 16.13 16.10
N PRO A 66 12.87 16.70 16.18
CA PRO A 66 13.26 17.50 17.33
C PRO A 66 12.27 18.65 17.60
N ALA A 67 11.84 18.78 18.85
CA ALA A 67 11.02 19.90 19.30
C ALA A 67 11.63 21.28 18.99
N SER A 68 12.97 21.36 18.99
CA SER A 68 13.76 22.55 18.67
C SER A 68 13.58 23.04 17.24
N LEU A 69 12.97 22.24 16.36
CA LEU A 69 12.76 22.59 14.96
C LEU A 69 11.89 23.80 14.75
N PHE A 70 10.84 23.96 15.54
CA PHE A 70 9.98 25.14 15.39
C PHE A 70 10.62 26.39 15.98
N ALA A 71 11.51 26.25 16.97
CA ALA A 71 12.37 27.36 17.40
C ALA A 71 13.43 27.73 16.35
N GLN A 72 13.86 26.79 15.51
CA GLN A 72 14.77 27.05 14.39
C GLN A 72 14.03 27.58 13.15
N TRP A 73 12.81 27.13 12.90
CA TRP A 73 11.89 27.71 11.93
C TRP A 73 11.60 29.17 12.30
N ALA A 74 11.39 29.44 13.59
CA ALA A 74 11.31 30.80 14.14
C ALA A 74 12.55 31.66 13.93
N LYS A 75 13.72 31.01 13.79
CA LYS A 75 15.00 31.65 13.52
C LYS A 75 15.34 31.71 12.02
N LYS A 76 14.50 31.16 11.14
CA LYS A 76 14.81 30.91 9.71
C LYS A 76 16.10 30.08 9.50
N GLU A 77 16.53 29.32 10.51
CA GLU A 77 17.77 28.52 10.49
C GLU A 77 17.58 27.15 9.81
N MET A 78 16.36 26.60 9.84
CA MET A 78 15.93 25.47 9.01
C MET A 78 14.46 25.64 8.65
N ASP A 79 14.18 25.70 7.35
CA ASP A 79 12.85 25.82 6.79
C ASP A 79 12.06 24.50 6.92
N LEU A 80 10.74 24.58 7.10
CA LEU A 80 9.81 23.43 7.07
C LEU A 80 10.04 22.59 5.80
N TYR A 81 10.40 23.23 4.70
CA TYR A 81 10.82 22.59 3.45
C TYR A 81 11.98 21.60 3.64
N GLN A 82 13.07 22.00 4.30
CA GLN A 82 14.23 21.11 4.51
C GLN A 82 13.87 19.94 5.42
N ARG A 83 13.00 20.18 6.42
CA ARG A 83 12.51 19.09 7.27
C ARG A 83 11.64 18.13 6.48
N ALA A 84 10.74 18.62 5.64
CA ALA A 84 9.93 17.80 4.75
C ALA A 84 10.81 16.91 3.86
N LYS A 85 11.90 17.44 3.28
CA LYS A 85 12.87 16.63 2.51
C LYS A 85 13.50 15.51 3.32
N ASN A 86 13.97 15.80 4.54
CA ASN A 86 14.55 14.77 5.41
C ASN A 86 13.54 13.67 5.77
N VAL A 87 12.27 14.06 5.98
CA VAL A 87 11.20 13.10 6.20
C VAL A 87 10.93 12.28 4.94
N LEU A 88 10.83 12.91 3.78
CA LEU A 88 10.60 12.21 2.51
C LEU A 88 11.68 11.19 2.20
N GLU A 89 12.95 11.54 2.42
CA GLU A 89 14.07 10.61 2.28
C GLU A 89 13.90 9.40 3.21
N THR A 90 13.46 9.65 4.45
CA THR A 90 13.19 8.57 5.41
C THR A 90 12.00 7.72 4.96
N LEU A 91 10.90 8.34 4.52
CA LEU A 91 9.71 7.64 4.04
C LEU A 91 10.01 6.76 2.81
N ALA A 92 10.82 7.27 1.87
CA ALA A 92 11.28 6.53 0.70
C ALA A 92 12.09 5.29 1.11
N GLY A 93 12.99 5.40 2.10
CA GLY A 93 13.74 4.26 2.63
C GLY A 93 12.89 3.19 3.33
N TYR A 94 11.68 3.53 3.77
CA TYR A 94 10.68 2.60 4.30
C TYR A 94 9.65 2.16 3.25
N GLU A 95 9.86 2.53 1.98
CA GLU A 95 8.97 2.29 0.85
C GLU A 95 7.55 2.87 1.06
N CYS A 96 7.41 3.85 1.97
CA CYS A 96 6.14 4.52 2.22
C CYS A 96 5.71 5.25 0.95
N GLY A 97 4.43 5.12 0.61
CA GLY A 97 3.89 5.58 -0.68
C GLY A 97 3.86 4.50 -1.76
N SER A 98 4.44 3.32 -1.55
CA SER A 98 4.20 2.15 -2.43
C SER A 98 2.83 1.50 -2.20
N ARG A 99 2.17 1.89 -1.11
CA ARG A 99 0.82 1.48 -0.70
C ARG A 99 0.06 2.69 -0.17
N PRO A 100 -1.27 2.59 0.01
CA PRO A 100 -2.07 3.67 0.58
C PRO A 100 -1.48 4.18 1.89
N LEU A 101 -1.47 5.49 2.06
CA LEU A 101 -0.83 6.18 3.17
C LEU A 101 -1.83 7.10 3.87
N VAL A 102 -1.91 7.00 5.19
CA VAL A 102 -2.75 7.86 6.03
C VAL A 102 -1.91 8.50 7.14
N PHE A 103 -2.00 9.81 7.28
CA PHE A 103 -1.34 10.53 8.36
C PHE A 103 -2.30 10.83 9.53
N VAL A 104 -1.86 10.58 10.75
CA VAL A 104 -2.54 11.01 11.98
C VAL A 104 -1.62 12.01 12.68
N CYS A 105 -2.05 13.27 12.73
CA CYS A 105 -1.19 14.39 13.10
C CYS A 105 -1.73 15.09 14.33
N HIS A 106 -0.84 15.51 15.22
CA HIS A 106 -1.19 16.39 16.34
C HIS A 106 -0.55 17.76 16.18
N SER A 107 -1.31 18.82 16.42
CA SER A 107 -0.81 20.19 16.46
C SER A 107 0.08 20.52 15.25
N LEU A 108 1.31 20.99 15.47
CA LEU A 108 2.20 21.43 14.37
C LEU A 108 2.69 20.29 13.47
N GLY A 109 2.55 19.03 13.89
CA GLY A 109 2.82 17.88 13.03
C GLY A 109 1.97 17.91 11.77
N GLY A 110 0.75 18.46 11.86
CA GLY A 110 -0.12 18.61 10.69
C GLY A 110 0.42 19.63 9.67
N LEU A 111 1.09 20.69 10.10
CA LEU A 111 1.74 21.65 9.20
C LEU A 111 2.93 21.02 8.49
N LEU A 112 3.72 20.22 9.21
CA LEU A 112 4.81 19.45 8.61
C LEU A 112 4.29 18.49 7.54
N VAL A 113 3.18 17.78 7.81
CA VAL A 113 2.56 16.89 6.82
C VAL A 113 2.08 17.64 5.57
N LYS A 114 1.50 18.84 5.72
CA LYS A 114 1.15 19.68 4.55
C LYS A 114 2.39 20.00 3.71
N GLN A 115 3.50 20.35 4.36
CA GLN A 115 4.74 20.66 3.66
C GLN A 115 5.37 19.41 3.01
N ILE A 116 5.29 18.24 3.66
CA ILE A 116 5.70 16.95 3.09
C ILE A 116 4.93 16.68 1.81
N LEU A 117 3.60 16.80 1.83
CA LEU A 117 2.76 16.53 0.65
C LEU A 117 3.03 17.53 -0.49
N ARG A 118 3.20 18.82 -0.18
CA ARG A 118 3.61 19.83 -1.17
C ARG A 118 4.96 19.48 -1.80
N THR A 119 5.96 19.23 -0.96
CA THR A 119 7.34 18.95 -1.40
C THR A 119 7.42 17.64 -2.20
N ALA A 120 6.71 16.60 -1.77
CA ALA A 120 6.58 15.34 -2.50
C ALA A 120 5.98 15.56 -3.89
N LYS A 121 4.90 16.34 -3.97
CA LYS A 121 4.21 16.60 -5.24
C LYS A 121 5.04 17.42 -6.22
N GLU A 122 5.86 18.32 -5.72
CA GLU A 122 6.76 19.17 -6.50
C GLU A 122 8.09 18.47 -6.84
N SER A 123 8.38 17.31 -6.24
CA SER A 123 9.63 16.59 -6.42
C SER A 123 9.69 15.84 -7.77
N PRO A 124 10.85 15.83 -8.45
CA PRO A 124 11.11 14.95 -9.60
C PRO A 124 11.48 13.52 -9.18
N ASP A 125 11.76 13.29 -7.89
CA ASP A 125 12.05 11.97 -7.35
C ASP A 125 10.76 11.14 -7.28
N GLU A 126 10.73 10.01 -8.01
CA GLU A 126 9.54 9.16 -8.12
C GLU A 126 9.11 8.57 -6.77
N ASP A 127 10.05 8.22 -5.90
CA ASP A 127 9.75 7.62 -4.59
C ASP A 127 9.15 8.67 -3.65
N TRP A 128 9.62 9.91 -3.73
CA TRP A 128 9.00 11.01 -3.01
C TRP A 128 7.62 11.34 -3.58
N HIS A 129 7.46 11.30 -4.90
CA HIS A 129 6.18 11.59 -5.56
C HIS A 129 5.10 10.58 -5.15
N LYS A 130 5.47 9.30 -5.00
CA LYS A 130 4.59 8.23 -4.49
C LYS A 130 3.96 8.55 -3.14
N VAL A 131 4.68 9.25 -2.24
CA VAL A 131 4.14 9.69 -0.94
C VAL A 131 2.93 10.61 -1.12
N ALA A 132 3.01 11.54 -2.07
CA ALA A 132 1.88 12.43 -2.38
C ALA A 132 0.77 11.67 -3.11
N ASP A 133 1.12 10.83 -4.09
CA ASP A 133 0.13 10.16 -4.94
C ASP A 133 -0.68 9.07 -4.20
N ASN A 134 -0.06 8.39 -3.24
CA ASN A 134 -0.72 7.37 -2.43
C ASN A 134 -1.19 7.88 -1.06
N CYS A 135 -1.15 9.18 -0.79
CA CYS A 135 -1.78 9.77 0.40
C CYS A 135 -3.30 9.72 0.26
N TRP A 136 -3.97 8.85 1.02
CA TRP A 136 -5.43 8.66 0.95
C TRP A 136 -6.17 9.49 2.00
N GLY A 137 -5.49 9.89 3.08
CA GLY A 137 -6.10 10.76 4.06
C GLY A 137 -5.17 11.35 5.10
N VAL A 138 -5.67 12.41 5.75
CA VAL A 138 -5.00 13.10 6.84
C VAL A 138 -6.00 13.39 7.95
N LEU A 139 -5.68 12.96 9.16
CA LEU A 139 -6.45 13.20 10.38
C LEU A 139 -5.69 14.23 11.22
N PHE A 140 -6.27 15.41 11.41
CA PHE A 140 -5.68 16.52 12.16
C PHE A 140 -6.28 16.63 13.56
N LEU A 141 -5.51 16.37 14.60
CA LEU A 141 -5.88 16.58 15.99
C LEU A 141 -5.32 17.92 16.47
N ALA A 142 -6.20 18.91 16.68
CA ALA A 142 -5.84 20.26 17.11
C ALA A 142 -4.71 20.91 16.28
N THR A 143 -4.75 20.76 14.95
CA THR A 143 -3.79 21.42 14.05
C THR A 143 -4.27 22.85 13.74
N PRO A 144 -3.49 23.90 14.05
CA PRO A 144 -3.82 25.26 13.62
C PRO A 144 -3.54 25.40 12.11
N HIS A 145 -4.53 25.77 11.31
CA HIS A 145 -4.37 25.90 9.85
C HIS A 145 -4.17 27.32 9.34
N SER A 146 -4.22 28.33 10.21
CA SER A 146 -3.94 29.73 9.90
C SER A 146 -2.77 30.27 10.73
N GLY A 147 -2.10 31.32 10.23
CA GLY A 147 -0.99 31.95 10.96
C GLY A 147 -1.39 32.53 12.32
N SER A 148 -2.59 33.11 12.43
CA SER A 148 -3.07 33.68 13.70
C SER A 148 -3.32 32.61 14.77
N SER A 149 -3.79 31.44 14.40
CA SER A 149 -4.04 30.36 15.38
C SER A 149 -2.74 29.67 15.81
N LEU A 150 -1.75 29.63 14.92
CA LEU A 150 -0.41 29.17 15.28
C LEU A 150 0.25 30.08 16.32
N ALA A 151 0.01 31.40 16.23
CA ALA A 151 0.46 32.37 17.23
C ALA A 151 0.08 31.95 18.65
N ASP A 152 -1.17 31.54 18.82
CA ASP A 152 -1.74 31.24 20.12
C ASP A 152 -1.17 29.93 20.69
N VAL A 153 -0.89 28.95 19.82
CA VAL A 153 -0.10 27.75 20.19
C VAL A 153 1.27 28.17 20.69
N LEU A 154 2.02 28.95 19.91
CA LEU A 154 3.39 29.33 20.24
C LEU A 154 3.48 30.17 21.52
N LYS A 155 2.55 31.11 21.73
CA LYS A 155 2.47 31.91 22.96
C LYS A 155 2.20 31.04 24.18
N THR A 156 1.26 30.10 24.08
CA THR A 156 0.88 29.21 25.19
C THR A 156 2.03 28.28 25.58
N PHE A 157 2.81 27.81 24.60
CA PHE A 157 3.96 26.94 24.83
C PHE A 157 5.31 27.69 24.83
N SER A 158 5.30 29.02 24.87
CA SER A 158 6.51 29.87 24.78
C SER A 158 7.50 29.61 25.93
N GLY A 159 7.04 29.19 27.11
CA GLY A 159 7.93 28.83 28.22
C GLY A 159 8.88 27.65 27.91
N CYS A 160 8.61 26.89 26.86
CA CYS A 160 9.49 25.83 26.36
C CYS A 160 10.52 26.33 25.32
N PHE A 161 10.48 27.61 24.92
CA PHE A 161 11.31 28.18 23.87
C PHE A 161 11.82 29.60 24.22
N SER A 162 12.90 30.05 23.58
CA SER A 162 13.40 31.40 23.81
C SER A 162 12.48 32.46 23.19
N SER A 163 11.83 33.26 24.05
CA SER A 163 10.83 34.32 23.77
C SER A 163 11.04 35.20 22.52
N PRO A 164 12.24 35.69 22.15
CA PRO A 164 12.41 36.63 21.03
C PRO A 164 12.11 36.07 19.63
N HIS A 165 11.91 34.76 19.51
CA HIS A 165 11.74 34.08 18.22
C HIS A 165 10.27 33.88 17.84
N VAL A 166 9.37 33.86 18.83
CA VAL A 166 7.94 33.69 18.59
C VAL A 166 7.40 34.88 17.79
N ASP A 167 7.84 36.10 18.09
CA ASP A 167 7.36 37.32 17.42
C ASP A 167 7.69 37.36 15.92
N LYS A 168 8.83 36.80 15.47
CA LYS A 168 9.16 36.72 14.03
C LYS A 168 8.31 35.70 13.26
N LEU A 169 7.80 34.66 13.92
CA LEU A 169 6.85 33.73 13.30
C LEU A 169 5.46 34.32 13.14
N LEU A 170 5.10 35.27 14.00
CA LEU A 170 3.84 36.01 13.89
C LEU A 170 3.83 36.93 12.66
N GLU A 171 5.01 37.41 12.22
CA GLU A 171 5.17 38.28 11.05
C GLU A 171 5.07 37.52 9.71
N ASP A 172 5.38 36.21 9.66
CA ASP A 172 5.40 35.39 8.44
C ASP A 172 4.10 34.55 8.22
N SER A 173 2.95 35.07 8.66
CA SER A 173 1.63 34.43 8.49
C SER A 173 1.28 34.08 7.04
N SER A 174 1.83 34.82 6.08
CA SER A 174 1.64 34.61 4.64
C SER A 174 2.13 33.25 4.14
N GLN A 175 3.24 32.72 4.66
CA GLN A 175 3.79 31.43 4.24
C GLN A 175 2.89 30.27 4.67
N LEU A 176 2.27 30.38 5.84
CA LEU A 176 1.35 29.36 6.36
C LEU A 176 0.01 29.39 5.61
N ASP A 177 -0.47 30.60 5.28
CA ASP A 177 -1.67 30.76 4.47
C ASP A 177 -1.44 30.21 3.06
N GLU A 178 -0.26 30.42 2.47
CA GLU A 178 0.15 29.81 1.20
C GLU A 178 0.22 28.27 1.31
N LEU A 179 0.83 27.75 2.37
CA LEU A 179 0.90 26.30 2.61
C LEU A 179 -0.49 25.69 2.76
N ASN A 180 -1.40 26.38 3.46
CA ASN A 180 -2.78 25.94 3.60
C ASN A 180 -3.54 26.01 2.26
N ALA A 181 -3.31 27.06 1.46
CA ALA A 181 -3.88 27.18 0.13
C ALA A 181 -3.39 26.05 -0.80
N SER A 182 -2.09 25.75 -0.80
CA SER A 182 -1.49 24.63 -1.54
C SER A 182 -2.11 23.29 -1.12
N PHE A 183 -2.29 23.07 0.19
CA PHE A 183 -2.95 21.87 0.70
C PHE A 183 -4.42 21.77 0.25
N ARG A 184 -5.15 22.88 0.15
CA ARG A 184 -6.52 22.90 -0.38
C ARG A 184 -6.58 22.47 -1.84
N THR A 185 -5.68 23.01 -2.67
CA THR A 185 -5.54 22.61 -4.07
C THR A 185 -5.17 21.14 -4.20
N PHE A 186 -4.24 20.66 -3.36
CA PHE A 186 -3.88 19.24 -3.30
C PHE A 186 -5.10 18.36 -2.98
N CYS A 187 -5.90 18.72 -1.97
CA CYS A 187 -7.11 17.96 -1.62
C CYS A 187 -8.14 17.92 -2.74
N GLN A 188 -8.34 19.04 -3.44
CA GLN A 188 -9.29 19.12 -4.57
C GLN A 188 -8.86 18.26 -5.75
N THR A 189 -7.55 18.20 -6.04
CA THR A 189 -7.02 17.46 -7.20
C THR A 189 -6.90 15.96 -6.97
N ARG A 190 -6.70 15.53 -5.71
CA ARG A 190 -6.48 14.11 -5.35
C ARG A 190 -7.66 13.46 -4.63
N ASN A 191 -8.68 14.23 -4.25
CA ASN A 191 -9.83 13.76 -3.48
C ASN A 191 -9.44 13.00 -2.19
N ILE A 192 -8.42 13.50 -1.49
CA ILE A 192 -7.96 12.89 -0.24
C ILE A 192 -8.95 13.12 0.90
N HIS A 193 -9.07 12.15 1.80
CA HIS A 193 -9.97 12.25 2.93
C HIS A 193 -9.33 13.01 4.09
N VAL A 194 -9.92 14.15 4.45
CA VAL A 194 -9.44 14.97 5.57
C VAL A 194 -10.46 14.96 6.69
N THR A 195 -10.00 14.71 7.92
CA THR A 195 -10.81 14.86 9.13
C THR A 195 -10.06 15.72 10.12
N ALA A 196 -10.71 16.75 10.64
CA ALA A 196 -10.15 17.63 11.66
C ALA A 196 -10.88 17.46 12.99
N TYR A 197 -10.14 17.62 14.08
CA TYR A 197 -10.62 17.59 15.45
C TYR A 197 -10.13 18.85 16.17
N HIS A 198 -10.98 19.43 17.01
CA HIS A 198 -10.63 20.61 17.80
C HIS A 198 -10.91 20.37 19.28
N GLU A 199 -10.21 21.12 20.13
CA GLU A 199 -10.33 21.00 21.57
C GLU A 199 -11.50 21.86 22.10
N MET A 200 -12.01 21.49 23.27
CA MET A 200 -13.11 22.21 23.94
C MET A 200 -12.67 22.82 25.27
N TYR A 201 -11.57 22.34 25.88
CA TYR A 201 -11.09 22.80 27.17
C TYR A 201 -9.87 23.71 27.04
N LYS A 202 -9.75 24.64 28.00
CA LYS A 202 -8.60 25.54 28.06
C LYS A 202 -7.35 24.78 28.48
N THR A 203 -6.30 24.92 27.70
CA THR A 203 -4.97 24.41 28.06
C THR A 203 -4.32 25.32 29.10
N HIS A 204 -3.73 24.73 30.15
CA HIS A 204 -3.17 25.45 31.31
C HIS A 204 -4.14 26.46 31.97
N LYS A 205 -5.46 26.27 31.82
CA LYS A 205 -6.52 27.21 32.24
C LYS A 205 -6.47 28.59 31.56
N LEU A 206 -5.61 28.78 30.54
CA LEU A 206 -5.40 30.05 29.86
C LEU A 206 -6.40 30.22 28.70
N ALA A 207 -6.27 29.40 27.67
CA ALA A 207 -7.04 29.54 26.44
C ALA A 207 -7.33 28.17 25.80
N VAL A 208 -8.41 28.12 25.04
CA VAL A 208 -8.59 27.09 24.00
C VAL A 208 -7.65 27.50 22.87
N ILE A 209 -6.68 26.65 22.57
CA ILE A 209 -5.58 26.95 21.65
C ILE A 209 -6.04 26.79 20.21
N VAL A 210 -6.73 25.69 19.90
CA VAL A 210 -7.25 25.41 18.56
C VAL A 210 -8.75 25.19 18.64
N ASP A 211 -9.50 26.26 18.37
CA ASP A 211 -10.95 26.24 18.25
C ASP A 211 -11.40 25.65 16.90
N ALA A 212 -12.72 25.52 16.72
CA ALA A 212 -13.30 24.97 15.49
C ALA A 212 -12.86 25.72 14.23
N LYS A 213 -12.73 27.05 14.29
CA LYS A 213 -12.30 27.86 13.13
C LYS A 213 -10.83 27.61 12.80
N SER A 214 -9.99 27.50 13.82
CA SER A 214 -8.55 27.27 13.71
C SER A 214 -8.22 25.86 13.21
N ALA A 215 -9.02 24.88 13.61
CA ALA A 215 -8.91 23.49 13.19
C ALA A 215 -9.46 23.21 11.78
N ASP A 216 -10.14 24.17 11.14
CA ASP A 216 -10.73 23.96 9.82
C ASP A 216 -9.68 24.23 8.70
N PRO A 217 -9.23 23.18 7.97
CA PRO A 217 -8.34 23.37 6.84
C PRO A 217 -9.04 24.02 5.63
N GLY A 218 -10.38 24.10 5.62
CA GLY A 218 -11.16 24.63 4.51
C GLY A 218 -11.20 23.70 3.30
N VAL A 219 -11.26 22.38 3.52
CA VAL A 219 -11.37 21.36 2.46
C VAL A 219 -12.55 20.43 2.71
N ASN A 220 -13.17 19.92 1.65
CA ASN A 220 -14.18 18.85 1.71
C ASN A 220 -15.35 19.10 2.67
N ALA A 221 -15.78 20.37 2.83
CA ALA A 221 -16.76 20.78 3.83
C ALA A 221 -16.40 20.28 5.24
N SER A 222 -15.11 20.28 5.59
CA SER A 222 -14.63 19.83 6.90
C SER A 222 -15.37 20.56 8.00
N MET A 223 -16.13 19.80 8.79
CA MET A 223 -16.69 20.23 10.05
C MET A 223 -15.79 19.64 11.14
N PRO A 224 -14.89 20.44 11.75
CA PRO A 224 -14.02 19.94 12.79
C PRO A 224 -14.84 19.33 13.93
N ILE A 225 -14.45 18.14 14.37
CA ILE A 225 -15.18 17.38 15.40
C ILE A 225 -14.72 17.89 16.77
N PRO A 226 -15.65 18.30 17.66
CA PRO A 226 -15.30 18.72 19.00
C PRO A 226 -14.86 17.52 19.84
N ILE A 227 -13.76 17.69 20.57
CA ILE A 227 -13.28 16.72 21.57
C ILE A 227 -13.22 17.40 22.93
N ASP A 228 -13.84 16.75 23.92
CA ASP A 228 -13.86 17.15 25.33
C ASP A 228 -12.49 16.92 26.01
N ALA A 229 -11.49 17.65 25.53
CA ALA A 229 -10.11 17.65 26.01
C ALA A 229 -9.47 19.02 25.82
N ASP A 230 -8.31 19.21 26.43
CA ASP A 230 -7.40 20.32 26.13
C ASP A 230 -6.40 19.93 25.01
N HIS A 231 -5.56 20.88 24.59
CA HIS A 231 -4.60 20.70 23.48
C HIS A 231 -3.62 19.55 23.70
N LEU A 232 -3.28 19.25 24.95
CA LEU A 232 -2.31 18.23 25.32
C LEU A 232 -2.93 16.84 25.40
N ASN A 233 -4.22 16.75 25.74
CA ASN A 233 -4.92 15.50 25.97
C ASN A 233 -5.84 15.09 24.81
N ILE A 234 -6.13 15.97 23.85
CA ILE A 234 -6.94 15.65 22.67
C ILE A 234 -6.41 14.44 21.88
N CYS A 235 -5.09 14.23 21.87
CA CYS A 235 -4.42 13.12 21.22
C CYS A 235 -4.17 11.89 22.11
N LYS A 236 -4.72 11.88 23.34
CA LYS A 236 -4.46 10.89 24.40
C LYS A 236 -5.76 10.23 24.90
N PRO A 237 -6.48 9.46 24.06
CA PRO A 237 -7.67 8.73 24.48
C PRO A 237 -7.41 7.92 25.75
N SER A 238 -8.32 7.95 26.72
CA SER A 238 -8.17 7.22 27.98
C SER A 238 -8.42 5.72 27.81
N ASN A 239 -9.24 5.33 26.84
CA ASN A 239 -9.63 3.96 26.52
C ASN A 239 -10.23 3.86 25.10
N ARG A 240 -10.52 2.64 24.65
CA ARG A 240 -11.13 2.37 23.33
C ARG A 240 -12.52 2.96 23.11
N SER A 241 -13.22 3.36 24.17
CA SER A 241 -14.53 4.03 24.08
C SER A 241 -14.41 5.55 23.90
N SER A 242 -13.20 6.12 23.99
CA SER A 242 -12.97 7.54 23.79
C SER A 242 -13.38 7.98 22.37
N LEU A 243 -13.99 9.16 22.26
CA LEU A 243 -14.49 9.67 20.98
C LEU A 243 -13.37 9.78 19.91
N VAL A 244 -12.19 10.25 20.30
CA VAL A 244 -11.06 10.35 19.38
C VAL A 244 -10.63 8.97 18.86
N TYR A 245 -10.57 7.96 19.73
CA TYR A 245 -10.18 6.59 19.34
C TYR A 245 -11.20 5.97 18.38
N THR A 246 -12.47 5.94 18.78
CA THR A 246 -13.57 5.37 17.97
C THR A 246 -13.71 6.09 16.63
N SER A 247 -13.51 7.41 16.61
CA SER A 247 -13.54 8.20 15.37
C SER A 247 -12.37 7.88 14.46
N VAL A 248 -11.12 7.86 14.97
CA VAL A 248 -9.93 7.49 14.19
C VAL A 248 -10.06 6.07 13.64
N LEU A 249 -10.43 5.10 14.48
CA LEU A 249 -10.64 3.71 14.08
C LEU A 249 -11.68 3.59 12.95
N ARG A 250 -12.83 4.26 13.09
CA ARG A 250 -13.87 4.28 12.06
C ARG A 250 -13.37 4.88 10.75
N LYS A 251 -12.60 5.97 10.82
CA LYS A 251 -12.03 6.62 9.64
C LYS A 251 -11.03 5.72 8.94
N LEU A 252 -10.09 5.12 9.67
CA LEU A 252 -9.12 4.18 9.12
C LEU A 252 -9.81 2.98 8.46
N LYS A 253 -10.80 2.36 9.10
CA LYS A 253 -11.60 1.27 8.51
C LYS A 253 -12.32 1.65 7.22
N LYS A 254 -12.78 2.91 7.11
CA LYS A 254 -13.44 3.40 5.90
C LYS A 254 -12.44 3.68 4.78
N LEU A 255 -11.26 4.20 5.11
CA LEU A 255 -10.24 4.57 4.13
C LEU A 255 -9.50 3.35 3.60
N VAL A 256 -9.22 2.40 4.48
CA VAL A 256 -8.49 1.18 4.15
C VAL A 256 -9.32 0.01 4.66
N PRO A 257 -10.34 -0.42 3.88
CA PRO A 257 -11.14 -1.56 4.27
C PRO A 257 -10.26 -2.80 4.35
N VAL A 258 -10.61 -3.70 5.27
CA VAL A 258 -10.08 -5.06 5.26
C VAL A 258 -10.50 -5.66 3.93
N VAL A 259 -9.54 -6.00 3.08
CA VAL A 259 -9.82 -6.86 1.93
C VAL A 259 -10.24 -8.21 2.52
N THR A 260 -11.54 -8.43 2.59
CA THR A 260 -12.08 -9.69 3.09
C THR A 260 -11.93 -10.73 1.98
N VAL A 261 -11.67 -11.98 2.35
CA VAL A 261 -11.58 -13.09 1.38
C VAL A 261 -12.87 -13.23 0.55
N ALA A 262 -14.00 -12.69 1.03
CA ALA A 262 -15.25 -12.63 0.28
C ALA A 262 -15.25 -11.61 -0.89
N GLU A 263 -14.41 -10.57 -0.85
CA GLU A 263 -14.21 -9.63 -1.96
C GLU A 263 -13.09 -10.10 -2.91
N LEU A 264 -12.29 -11.11 -2.53
CA LEU A 264 -11.32 -11.76 -3.41
C LEU A 264 -11.97 -12.66 -4.48
N ASP A 265 -13.27 -12.98 -4.36
CA ASP A 265 -14.03 -13.58 -5.46
C ASP A 265 -14.35 -12.55 -6.58
N GLU A 266 -14.14 -11.25 -6.32
CA GLU A 266 -14.18 -10.16 -7.32
C GLU A 266 -12.83 -9.44 -7.47
N ALA A 267 -11.73 -10.01 -6.95
CA ALA A 267 -10.41 -9.59 -7.39
C ALA A 267 -10.30 -9.89 -8.89
N ALA A 268 -9.72 -8.96 -9.64
CA ALA A 268 -9.26 -9.25 -10.99
C ALA A 268 -8.58 -10.63 -10.94
N PRO A 269 -8.95 -11.58 -11.82
CA PRO A 269 -8.26 -12.86 -11.84
C PRO A 269 -6.76 -12.57 -11.82
N PHE A 270 -5.98 -13.44 -11.15
CA PHE A 270 -4.54 -13.54 -11.45
C PHE A 270 -4.37 -13.31 -12.94
N ASP A 271 -3.38 -12.50 -13.38
CA ASP A 271 -3.10 -12.28 -14.81
C ASP A 271 -3.43 -13.58 -15.51
N ASP A 272 -4.45 -13.56 -16.37
CA ASP A 272 -4.92 -14.79 -17.02
C ASP A 272 -3.64 -15.35 -17.62
N ASP A 273 -3.19 -16.51 -17.12
CA ASP A 273 -2.19 -17.30 -17.79
C ASP A 273 -2.91 -17.73 -19.07
N ASP A 274 -3.12 -16.77 -19.98
CA ASP A 274 -3.75 -16.96 -21.26
C ASP A 274 -2.69 -17.67 -22.07
N LEU A 275 -2.55 -18.95 -21.73
CA LEU A 275 -1.87 -19.98 -22.48
C LEU A 275 -2.55 -20.16 -23.85
N GLY A 276 -3.64 -19.42 -24.07
CA GLY A 276 -4.24 -19.13 -25.33
C GLY A 276 -3.60 -17.96 -26.13
N GLU A 277 -2.58 -17.28 -25.64
CA GLU A 277 -1.75 -16.36 -26.42
C GLU A 277 -0.33 -16.94 -26.59
N ASP A 278 0.41 -16.44 -27.58
CA ASP A 278 1.75 -16.92 -27.87
C ASP A 278 2.76 -16.41 -26.84
N SER A 279 3.57 -17.32 -26.28
CA SER A 279 4.65 -16.95 -25.35
C SER A 279 5.77 -16.19 -26.06
N SER A 280 6.30 -15.13 -25.43
CA SER A 280 7.44 -14.37 -25.96
C SER A 280 8.79 -15.10 -25.89
N ARG A 281 8.83 -16.30 -25.27
CA ARG A 281 10.07 -17.03 -24.94
C ARG A 281 10.62 -17.89 -26.08
N ASP A 282 9.79 -18.34 -27.02
CA ASP A 282 10.20 -19.09 -28.21
C ASP A 282 9.40 -18.55 -29.40
N ARG A 283 10.02 -18.33 -30.57
CA ARG A 283 9.33 -17.77 -31.76
C ARG A 283 9.31 -18.72 -32.94
N ARG A 284 9.81 -19.94 -32.75
CA ARG A 284 9.83 -20.99 -33.78
C ARG A 284 8.43 -21.55 -33.97
N ASP A 285 8.10 -21.90 -35.22
CA ASP A 285 6.83 -22.58 -35.49
C ASP A 285 6.86 -24.05 -35.00
N LEU A 286 5.71 -24.72 -34.95
CA LEU A 286 5.64 -26.11 -34.48
C LEU A 286 6.47 -27.07 -35.35
N PHE A 287 6.60 -26.82 -36.64
CA PHE A 287 7.40 -27.67 -37.53
C PHE A 287 8.89 -27.57 -37.16
N GLU A 288 9.40 -26.37 -36.96
CA GLU A 288 10.76 -26.10 -36.52
C GLU A 288 11.05 -26.72 -35.14
N LYS A 289 10.11 -26.61 -34.19
CA LYS A 289 10.24 -27.21 -32.84
C LYS A 289 10.28 -28.73 -32.89
N MET A 290 9.40 -29.36 -33.68
CA MET A 290 9.35 -30.82 -33.80
C MET A 290 10.58 -31.36 -34.53
N THR A 291 11.10 -30.62 -35.51
CA THR A 291 12.34 -30.96 -36.22
C THR A 291 13.55 -30.87 -35.28
N ALA A 292 13.65 -29.79 -34.50
CA ALA A 292 14.71 -29.64 -33.49
C ALA A 292 14.69 -30.75 -32.43
N ALA A 293 13.51 -31.28 -32.10
CA ALA A 293 13.34 -32.40 -31.20
C ALA A 293 13.58 -33.79 -31.86
N GLY A 294 13.89 -33.86 -33.16
CA GLY A 294 14.02 -35.13 -33.89
C GLY A 294 12.69 -35.90 -34.04
N ARG A 295 11.56 -35.19 -34.03
CA ARG A 295 10.19 -35.73 -34.06
C ARG A 295 9.40 -35.28 -35.29
N GLU A 296 10.09 -34.96 -36.38
CA GLU A 296 9.50 -34.54 -37.67
C GLU A 296 8.42 -35.48 -38.20
N HIS A 297 8.58 -36.80 -37.98
CA HIS A 297 7.62 -37.82 -38.39
C HIS A 297 6.26 -37.72 -37.68
N GLU A 298 6.19 -37.04 -36.53
CA GLU A 298 4.97 -36.83 -35.76
C GLU A 298 4.25 -35.52 -36.10
N TYR A 299 4.84 -34.67 -36.94
CA TYR A 299 4.34 -33.33 -37.22
C TYR A 299 2.89 -33.33 -37.72
N GLY A 300 2.55 -34.22 -38.66
CA GLY A 300 1.18 -34.29 -39.20
C GLY A 300 0.13 -34.55 -38.13
N TYR A 301 0.44 -35.45 -37.18
CA TYR A 301 -0.42 -35.72 -36.03
C TYR A 301 -0.48 -34.54 -35.07
N ALA A 302 0.66 -33.94 -34.73
CA ALA A 302 0.74 -32.80 -33.82
C ALA A 302 -0.03 -31.58 -34.32
N ASN A 303 0.11 -31.26 -35.61
CA ASN A 303 -0.59 -30.15 -36.27
C ASN A 303 -2.10 -30.38 -36.31
N ASP A 304 -2.55 -31.60 -36.63
CA ASP A 304 -3.99 -31.94 -36.59
C ASP A 304 -4.55 -31.87 -35.16
N ALA A 305 -3.77 -32.34 -34.17
CA ALA A 305 -4.14 -32.37 -32.77
C ALA A 305 -4.30 -30.96 -32.20
N GLN A 306 -3.32 -30.09 -32.43
CA GLN A 306 -3.36 -28.67 -32.05
C GLN A 306 -4.56 -27.96 -32.68
N ASN A 307 -4.81 -28.16 -33.98
CA ASN A 307 -5.91 -27.49 -34.68
C ASN A 307 -7.29 -27.93 -34.16
N LYS A 308 -7.44 -29.21 -33.79
CA LYS A 308 -8.66 -29.73 -33.16
C LYS A 308 -8.91 -29.09 -31.80
N PHE A 309 -7.85 -28.95 -30.98
CA PHE A 309 -7.97 -28.28 -29.69
C PHE A 309 -8.29 -26.80 -29.87
N ALA A 310 -7.59 -26.09 -30.75
CA ALA A 310 -7.79 -24.67 -31.03
C ALA A 310 -9.23 -24.37 -31.47
N ARG A 311 -9.81 -25.20 -32.36
CA ARG A 311 -11.21 -25.07 -32.77
C ARG A 311 -12.18 -25.29 -31.61
N SER A 312 -11.91 -26.27 -30.74
CA SER A 312 -12.73 -26.50 -29.55
C SER A 312 -12.60 -25.32 -28.58
N PHE A 313 -11.39 -24.87 -28.28
CA PHE A 313 -11.11 -23.75 -27.40
C PHE A 313 -11.80 -22.47 -27.88
N ALA A 314 -11.65 -22.11 -29.16
CA ALA A 314 -12.29 -20.93 -29.76
C ALA A 314 -13.82 -20.99 -29.79
N LYS A 315 -14.40 -22.20 -29.95
CA LYS A 315 -15.86 -22.39 -30.01
C LYS A 315 -16.56 -22.12 -28.67
N HIS A 316 -15.85 -22.22 -27.54
CA HIS A 316 -16.41 -22.03 -26.19
C HIS A 316 -16.12 -20.63 -25.61
N GLY A 317 -15.90 -19.63 -26.47
CA GLY A 317 -15.30 -18.32 -26.17
C GLY A 317 -15.77 -17.56 -24.91
N LEU A 318 -14.79 -16.82 -24.35
CA LEU A 318 -14.77 -15.78 -23.30
C LEU A 318 -15.73 -15.90 -22.10
N LYS A 319 -15.12 -16.09 -20.93
CA LYS A 319 -15.70 -15.97 -19.56
C LYS A 319 -16.99 -16.76 -19.33
N THR A 320 -16.99 -18.03 -19.72
CA THR A 320 -17.93 -19.04 -19.22
C THR A 320 -17.18 -20.07 -18.38
N ALA A 321 -17.89 -20.86 -17.54
CA ALA A 321 -17.28 -21.95 -16.76
C ALA A 321 -16.49 -22.96 -17.62
N SER A 322 -16.81 -23.07 -18.91
CA SER A 322 -16.09 -23.88 -19.89
C SER A 322 -14.69 -23.32 -20.21
N SER A 323 -14.53 -22.00 -20.26
CA SER A 323 -13.23 -21.35 -20.50
C SER A 323 -12.26 -21.62 -19.34
N THR A 324 -12.75 -21.51 -18.11
CA THR A 324 -11.97 -21.81 -16.89
C THR A 324 -11.51 -23.27 -16.86
N LEU A 325 -12.35 -24.19 -17.32
CA LEU A 325 -11.99 -25.60 -17.42
C LEU A 325 -10.81 -25.82 -18.39
N TYR A 326 -10.83 -25.19 -19.57
CA TYR A 326 -9.74 -25.32 -20.54
C TYR A 326 -8.45 -24.65 -20.05
N ASN A 327 -8.51 -23.47 -19.44
CA ASN A 327 -7.32 -22.79 -18.89
C ASN A 327 -6.69 -23.61 -17.76
N ASN A 328 -7.50 -24.15 -16.84
CA ASN A 328 -7.01 -25.04 -15.78
C ASN A 328 -6.34 -26.30 -16.35
N LEU A 329 -6.88 -26.87 -17.42
CA LEU A 329 -6.29 -28.03 -18.09
C LEU A 329 -4.93 -27.67 -18.72
N LEU A 330 -4.83 -26.53 -19.40
CA LEU A 330 -3.60 -26.07 -20.03
C LEU A 330 -2.50 -25.81 -18.99
N ALA A 331 -2.82 -25.14 -17.88
CA ALA A 331 -1.88 -24.86 -16.80
C ALA A 331 -1.36 -26.14 -16.13
N ASP A 332 -2.24 -27.11 -15.87
CA ASP A 332 -1.87 -28.42 -15.34
C ASP A 332 -0.91 -29.18 -16.27
N ILE A 333 -1.14 -29.12 -17.58
CA ILE A 333 -0.27 -29.75 -18.58
C ILE A 333 1.09 -29.07 -18.60
N GLU A 334 1.14 -27.74 -18.70
CA GLU A 334 2.39 -26.98 -18.73
C GLU A 334 3.24 -27.27 -17.48
N GLN A 335 2.63 -27.15 -16.29
CA GLN A 335 3.33 -27.35 -15.03
C GLN A 335 3.93 -28.76 -14.92
N ARG A 336 3.14 -29.80 -15.25
CA ARG A 336 3.62 -31.19 -15.22
C ARG A 336 4.69 -31.45 -16.26
N PHE A 337 4.51 -30.94 -17.48
CA PHE A 337 5.48 -31.11 -18.54
C PHE A 337 6.81 -30.46 -18.19
N GLN A 338 6.80 -29.20 -17.74
CA GLN A 338 8.01 -28.47 -17.36
C GLN A 338 8.76 -29.16 -16.21
N SER A 339 8.04 -29.53 -15.15
CA SER A 339 8.64 -30.06 -13.92
C SER A 339 9.07 -31.53 -13.99
N LEU A 340 8.34 -32.37 -14.73
CA LEU A 340 8.55 -33.83 -14.73
C LEU A 340 9.19 -34.35 -16.02
N ILE A 341 9.10 -33.59 -17.12
CA ILE A 341 9.55 -34.06 -18.44
C ILE A 341 10.66 -33.16 -18.98
N PHE A 342 10.41 -31.86 -19.13
CA PHE A 342 11.35 -30.94 -19.77
C PHE A 342 12.67 -30.84 -19.00
N HIS A 343 12.62 -30.36 -17.76
CA HIS A 343 13.84 -30.19 -16.96
C HIS A 343 14.54 -31.51 -16.62
N PRO A 344 13.84 -32.58 -16.17
CA PRO A 344 14.53 -33.79 -15.76
C PRO A 344 14.97 -34.70 -16.92
N LEU A 345 14.14 -34.84 -17.97
CA LEU A 345 14.35 -35.84 -19.02
C LEU A 345 14.90 -35.20 -20.30
N ILE A 346 14.24 -34.17 -20.83
CA ILE A 346 14.63 -33.56 -22.11
C ILE A 346 15.98 -32.86 -21.95
N CYS A 347 16.12 -31.93 -20.99
CA CYS A 347 17.41 -31.31 -20.67
C CYS A 347 18.47 -32.35 -20.26
N GLY A 348 18.03 -33.41 -19.57
CA GLY A 348 18.87 -34.55 -19.16
C GLY A 348 19.35 -35.45 -20.32
N GLY A 349 18.75 -35.34 -21.52
CA GLY A 349 19.14 -36.14 -22.69
C GLY A 349 18.56 -37.53 -22.75
N ALA A 350 17.41 -37.76 -22.14
CA ALA A 350 16.64 -38.99 -22.34
C ALA A 350 16.27 -39.18 -23.83
N ASP A 351 16.16 -40.43 -24.26
CA ASP A 351 15.68 -40.76 -25.60
C ASP A 351 14.17 -40.51 -25.76
N ASN A 352 13.72 -40.46 -27.01
CA ASN A 352 12.32 -40.16 -27.35
C ASN A 352 11.33 -41.19 -26.77
N ALA A 353 11.73 -42.46 -26.65
CA ALA A 353 10.85 -43.50 -26.10
C ALA A 353 10.62 -43.29 -24.60
N THR A 354 11.67 -42.91 -23.87
CA THR A 354 11.64 -42.58 -22.44
C THR A 354 10.80 -41.33 -22.20
N VAL A 355 10.99 -40.28 -23.02
CA VAL A 355 10.18 -39.06 -22.94
C VAL A 355 8.71 -39.36 -23.23
N LEU A 356 8.39 -40.15 -24.25
CA LEU A 356 7.00 -40.50 -24.61
C LEU A 356 6.32 -41.31 -23.50
N ALA A 357 7.03 -42.28 -22.91
CA ALA A 357 6.52 -43.04 -21.77
C ALA A 357 6.22 -42.11 -20.57
N ALA A 358 7.11 -41.15 -20.30
CA ALA A 358 6.92 -40.16 -19.24
C ALA A 358 5.75 -39.20 -19.51
N VAL A 359 5.54 -38.79 -20.77
CA VAL A 359 4.35 -38.01 -21.17
C VAL A 359 3.09 -38.79 -20.84
N GLN A 360 3.05 -40.08 -21.17
CA GLN A 360 1.88 -40.91 -20.88
C GLN A 360 1.63 -41.01 -19.37
N THR A 361 2.65 -41.38 -18.58
CA THR A 361 2.49 -41.67 -17.15
C THR A 361 2.34 -40.44 -16.26
N HIS A 362 2.98 -39.31 -16.62
CA HIS A 362 3.03 -38.12 -15.75
C HIS A 362 2.11 -36.99 -16.20
N VAL A 363 1.67 -36.99 -17.45
CA VAL A 363 0.76 -35.97 -18.01
C VAL A 363 -0.56 -36.60 -18.44
N VAL A 364 -0.56 -37.54 -19.39
CA VAL A 364 -1.80 -38.02 -20.02
C VAL A 364 -2.69 -38.79 -19.05
N ASP A 365 -2.17 -39.84 -18.41
CA ASP A 365 -2.94 -40.70 -17.50
C ASP A 365 -3.51 -39.94 -16.29
N PRO A 366 -2.70 -39.18 -15.52
CA PRO A 366 -3.23 -38.49 -14.33
C PRO A 366 -4.22 -37.38 -14.69
N LEU A 367 -4.03 -36.67 -15.80
CA LEU A 367 -4.95 -35.61 -16.21
C LEU A 367 -6.23 -36.17 -16.84
N SER A 368 -6.14 -37.27 -17.60
CA SER A 368 -7.34 -37.96 -18.09
C SER A 368 -8.20 -38.46 -16.93
N ALA A 369 -7.58 -38.94 -15.85
CA ALA A 369 -8.30 -39.32 -14.63
C ALA A 369 -8.87 -38.10 -13.89
N LYS A 370 -8.10 -37.02 -13.73
CA LYS A 370 -8.52 -35.79 -13.03
C LYS A 370 -9.71 -35.11 -13.71
N TYR A 371 -9.75 -35.10 -15.04
CA TYR A 371 -10.77 -34.40 -15.84
C TYR A 371 -11.79 -35.36 -16.49
N ALA A 372 -11.86 -36.61 -16.03
CA ALA A 372 -12.75 -37.64 -16.58
C ALA A 372 -14.25 -37.24 -16.49
N ASP A 373 -14.64 -36.63 -15.38
CA ASP A 373 -16.00 -36.13 -15.14
C ASP A 373 -16.40 -34.98 -16.08
N LYS A 374 -15.42 -34.39 -16.77
CA LYS A 374 -15.59 -33.35 -17.79
C LYS A 374 -15.40 -33.86 -19.22
N ASN A 375 -15.40 -35.18 -19.42
CA ASN A 375 -15.17 -35.85 -20.70
C ASN A 375 -13.81 -35.53 -21.36
N ALA A 376 -12.78 -35.17 -20.58
CA ALA A 376 -11.44 -35.05 -21.12
C ALA A 376 -10.84 -36.46 -21.29
N THR A 377 -10.65 -36.86 -22.54
CA THR A 377 -10.02 -38.14 -22.89
C THR A 377 -8.51 -37.98 -23.02
N ALA A 378 -7.76 -39.09 -23.06
CA ALA A 378 -6.33 -39.07 -23.39
C ALA A 378 -6.03 -38.29 -24.69
N VAL A 379 -6.92 -38.38 -25.67
CA VAL A 379 -6.83 -37.62 -26.93
C VAL A 379 -7.01 -36.12 -26.68
N THR A 380 -7.91 -35.72 -25.79
CA THR A 380 -8.11 -34.32 -25.41
C THR A 380 -6.85 -33.74 -24.76
N ILE A 381 -6.24 -34.49 -23.83
CA ILE A 381 -5.00 -34.07 -23.14
C ILE A 381 -3.84 -33.93 -24.15
N MET A 382 -3.68 -34.90 -25.05
CA MET A 382 -2.66 -34.85 -26.10
C MET A 382 -2.86 -33.69 -27.07
N ASN A 383 -4.10 -33.40 -27.46
CA ASN A 383 -4.40 -32.25 -28.31
C ASN A 383 -4.05 -30.92 -27.63
N ALA A 384 -4.32 -30.79 -26.32
CA ALA A 384 -3.97 -29.62 -25.53
C ALA A 384 -2.45 -29.44 -25.37
N LEU A 385 -1.71 -30.54 -25.21
CA LEU A 385 -0.25 -30.54 -25.13
C LEU A 385 0.41 -30.00 -26.41
N TYR A 386 -0.04 -30.45 -27.58
CA TYR A 386 0.47 -29.93 -28.86
C TYR A 386 0.06 -28.48 -29.11
N PHE A 387 -1.11 -28.07 -28.60
CA PHE A 387 -1.53 -26.68 -28.64
C PHE A 387 -0.61 -25.74 -27.84
N LEU A 388 -0.17 -26.14 -26.63
CA LEU A 388 0.84 -25.40 -25.86
C LEU A 388 2.21 -25.38 -26.54
N THR A 389 2.54 -26.42 -27.30
CA THR A 389 3.79 -26.50 -28.06
C THR A 389 3.81 -25.46 -29.19
N GLU A 390 2.70 -25.34 -29.94
CA GLU A 390 2.53 -24.30 -30.95
C GLU A 390 2.68 -22.91 -30.33
N ARG A 391 1.98 -22.65 -29.21
CA ARG A 391 1.97 -21.36 -28.49
C ARG A 391 3.21 -21.06 -27.66
N CYS A 392 4.28 -21.83 -27.85
CA CYS A 392 5.61 -21.56 -27.28
C CYS A 392 5.71 -21.71 -25.75
N HIS A 393 4.70 -22.30 -25.10
CA HIS A 393 4.71 -22.57 -23.66
C HIS A 393 5.43 -23.89 -23.32
N ILE A 394 5.53 -24.81 -24.30
CA ILE A 394 6.22 -26.08 -24.16
C ILE A 394 7.30 -26.25 -25.24
N ARG A 395 8.49 -26.70 -24.81
CA ARG A 395 9.62 -27.06 -25.67
C ARG A 395 9.93 -28.55 -25.61
N TRP A 396 10.31 -29.12 -26.75
CA TRP A 396 10.63 -30.55 -26.87
C TRP A 396 12.10 -30.82 -27.13
N ASP A 397 12.88 -29.78 -27.34
CA ASP A 397 14.31 -29.79 -27.59
C ASP A 397 15.07 -29.19 -26.41
N LYS A 398 16.34 -29.59 -26.28
CA LYS A 398 17.23 -29.01 -25.27
C LYS A 398 17.50 -27.54 -25.61
N PRO A 399 17.64 -26.66 -24.60
CA PRO A 399 18.02 -25.26 -24.80
C PRO A 399 19.39 -25.09 -25.46
#